data_AF-A0A2S6GEM3-F1
#
_entry.id   AF-A0A2S6GEM3-F1
#
_cell.length_a   1.000
_cell.length_b   1.000
_cell.length_c   1.000
_cell.angle_alpha   90.00
_cell.angle_beta   90.00
_cell.angle_gamma   90.00
#
_symmetry.space_group_name_H-M   'P 1'
#
loop_
_entity.id
_entity.type
_entity.pdbx_description
1 polymer ?
#
loop_
_entity_poly.entity_id
_entity_poly.type
_entity_poly.pdbx_seq_one_letter_code
_entity_poly.pdbx_strand_id
1 'polypeptide(L)'
;MTEVSTWDMFAGGLTEALREVSDRVFLVVFSRADPLKFVQFAGGEHELHAEAGAPPADTGRLAAAGWTPPIDNAPPNWACSSPLPALTAEYTAMTTRCVVALRDVHGLPDPDDLVYKAWRDPEWPSDAVPPTEWDLGENPLVLSWLGIPSASE
;
A
#
# COMPACT_ATOMS: atom_id res chain seq x y z
N MET A 1 -0.12 -11.08 -29.28
CA MET A 1 0.36 -11.14 -27.89
C MET A 1 0.79 -9.73 -27.54
N THR A 2 0.04 -9.05 -26.68
CA THR A 2 0.46 -7.75 -26.13
C THR A 2 1.58 -8.01 -25.12
N GLU A 3 2.67 -7.25 -25.24
CA GLU A 3 3.77 -7.26 -24.28
C GLU A 3 3.23 -6.74 -22.93
N VAL A 4 3.51 -7.46 -21.85
CA VAL A 4 3.12 -7.07 -20.48
C VAL A 4 4.09 -5.98 -20.02
N SER A 5 3.59 -4.81 -19.62
CA SER A 5 4.46 -3.71 -19.18
C SER A 5 5.06 -3.98 -17.79
N THR A 6 6.15 -3.30 -17.44
CA THR A 6 6.74 -3.36 -16.08
C THR A 6 5.73 -2.95 -15.01
N TRP A 7 4.91 -1.95 -15.31
CA TRP A 7 3.79 -1.53 -14.46
C TRP A 7 2.70 -2.60 -14.31
N ASP A 8 2.40 -3.39 -15.34
CA ASP A 8 1.44 -4.51 -15.23
C ASP A 8 2.01 -5.65 -14.37
N MET A 9 3.32 -5.93 -14.46
CA MET A 9 3.98 -6.89 -13.59
C MET A 9 3.97 -6.43 -12.13
N PHE A 10 4.33 -5.16 -11.88
CA PHE A 10 4.23 -4.56 -10.55
C PHE A 10 2.79 -4.60 -10.00
N ALA A 11 1.79 -4.30 -10.85
CA ALA A 11 0.39 -4.38 -10.47
C ALA A 11 -0.05 -5.81 -10.08
N GLY A 12 0.43 -6.82 -10.80
CA GLY A 12 0.21 -8.22 -10.43
C GLY A 12 0.84 -8.55 -9.07
N GLY A 13 2.10 -8.16 -8.86
CA GLY A 13 2.83 -8.40 -7.62
C GLY A 13 2.22 -7.70 -6.41
N LEU A 14 1.82 -6.43 -6.56
CA LEU A 14 1.12 -5.68 -5.52
C LEU A 14 -0.25 -6.28 -5.21
N THR A 15 -1.01 -6.75 -6.20
CA THR A 15 -2.30 -7.42 -5.97
C THR A 15 -2.15 -8.65 -5.08
N GLU A 16 -1.12 -9.47 -5.29
CA GLU A 16 -0.85 -10.62 -4.43
C GLU A 16 -0.32 -10.21 -3.05
N ALA A 17 0.57 -9.21 -2.99
CA ALA A 17 1.09 -8.70 -1.72
C ALA A 17 -0.01 -8.10 -0.83
N LEU A 18 -1.02 -7.43 -1.39
CA LEU A 18 -2.14 -6.87 -0.63
C LEU A 18 -2.99 -7.93 0.08
N ARG A 19 -2.93 -9.20 -0.34
CA ARG A 19 -3.59 -10.31 0.38
C ARG A 19 -2.89 -10.65 1.69
N GLU A 20 -1.62 -10.31 1.81
CA GLU A 20 -0.80 -10.50 3.00
C GLU A 20 -0.85 -9.29 3.94
N VAL A 21 -1.43 -8.16 3.50
CA VAL A 21 -1.68 -6.98 4.33
C VAL A 21 -2.95 -7.18 5.16
N SER A 22 -2.86 -8.10 6.12
CA SER A 22 -3.90 -8.43 7.09
C SER A 22 -3.86 -7.52 8.32
N ASP A 23 -4.69 -7.81 9.33
CA ASP A 23 -4.75 -7.03 10.57
C ASP A 23 -3.35 -6.77 11.17
N ARG A 24 -3.09 -5.51 11.54
CA ARG A 24 -1.81 -4.98 12.05
C ARG A 24 -0.65 -4.98 11.05
N VAL A 25 -0.86 -5.41 9.80
CA VAL A 25 0.16 -5.35 8.76
C VAL A 25 0.10 -4.00 8.06
N PHE A 26 1.26 -3.40 7.90
CA PHE A 26 1.46 -2.16 7.17
C PHE A 26 2.41 -2.41 6.00
N LEU A 27 2.13 -1.74 4.89
CA LEU A 27 2.98 -1.73 3.70
C LEU A 27 3.09 -0.30 3.21
N VAL A 28 4.30 0.19 2.98
CA VAL A 28 4.58 1.46 2.31
C VAL A 28 5.42 1.17 1.08
N VAL A 29 4.92 1.56 -0.10
CA VAL A 29 5.64 1.52 -1.37
C VAL A 29 5.95 2.95 -1.80
N PHE A 30 7.22 3.29 -1.97
CA PHE A 30 7.63 4.66 -2.18
C PHE A 30 8.83 4.78 -3.13
N SER A 31 8.98 5.95 -3.74
CA SER A 31 10.15 6.24 -4.57
C SER A 31 11.41 6.29 -3.73
N ARG A 32 12.46 5.60 -4.19
CA ARG A 32 13.79 5.64 -3.59
C ARG A 32 14.40 7.05 -3.59
N ALA A 33 14.10 7.85 -4.62
CA ALA A 33 14.65 9.19 -4.79
C ALA A 33 13.86 10.27 -4.04
N ASP A 34 12.55 10.08 -3.88
CA ASP A 34 11.65 11.03 -3.22
C ASP A 34 10.56 10.28 -2.43
N PRO A 35 10.81 9.95 -1.14
CA PRO A 35 9.88 9.16 -0.32
C PRO A 35 8.51 9.80 -0.10
N LEU A 36 8.29 11.07 -0.47
CA LEU A 36 6.97 11.70 -0.43
C LEU A 36 6.06 11.21 -1.58
N LYS A 37 6.62 10.54 -2.59
CA LYS A 37 5.89 9.85 -3.65
C LYS A 37 5.66 8.41 -3.25
N PHE A 38 4.52 8.15 -2.61
CA PHE A 38 4.22 6.85 -2.03
C PHE A 38 2.75 6.47 -2.16
N VAL A 39 2.51 5.18 -1.99
CA VAL A 39 1.25 4.63 -1.52
C VAL A 39 1.52 3.80 -0.27
N GLN A 40 0.65 3.87 0.72
CA GLN A 40 0.74 3.05 1.93
C GLN A 40 -0.58 2.35 2.21
N PHE A 41 -0.50 1.28 2.98
CA PHE A 41 -1.61 0.42 3.32
C PHE A 41 -1.56 0.08 4.80
N ALA A 42 -2.72 0.09 5.43
CA ALA A 42 -2.95 -0.43 6.78
C ALA A 42 -4.04 -1.50 6.69
N GLY A 43 -3.66 -2.74 6.99
CA GLY A 43 -4.60 -3.85 7.11
C GLY A 43 -5.25 -3.83 8.50
N GLY A 44 -6.57 -3.83 8.52
CA GLY A 44 -7.38 -4.01 9.74
C GLY A 44 -8.25 -5.27 9.64
N GLU A 45 -8.94 -5.59 10.73
CA GLU A 45 -9.82 -6.77 10.81
C GLU A 45 -10.90 -6.82 9.71
N HIS A 46 -11.40 -5.66 9.27
CA HIS A 46 -12.55 -5.56 8.35
C HIS A 46 -12.31 -4.64 7.15
N GLU A 47 -11.14 -4.05 7.02
CA GLU A 47 -10.86 -3.04 6.01
C GLU A 47 -9.37 -3.00 5.68
N LEU A 48 -9.07 -2.88 4.39
CA LEU A 48 -7.77 -2.47 3.90
C LEU A 48 -7.84 -0.99 3.55
N HIS A 49 -7.17 -0.16 4.35
CA HIS A 49 -7.08 1.27 4.13
C HIS A 49 -5.82 1.60 3.33
N ALA A 50 -5.94 2.44 2.30
CA ALA A 50 -4.84 2.88 1.48
C ALA A 50 -4.75 4.40 1.44
N GLU A 51 -3.53 4.92 1.49
CA GLU A 51 -3.23 6.33 1.32
C GLU A 51 -2.24 6.56 0.17
N ALA A 52 -2.34 7.70 -0.50
CA ALA A 52 -1.37 8.21 -1.47
C ALA A 52 -0.82 9.55 -1.01
N GLY A 53 0.50 9.73 -1.17
CA GLY A 53 1.22 10.91 -0.68
C GLY A 53 0.75 12.22 -1.30
N ALA A 54 0.97 13.31 -0.57
CA ALA A 54 0.59 14.66 -0.96
C ALA A 54 1.76 15.66 -0.88
N PRO A 55 1.70 16.80 -1.62
CA PRO A 55 0.65 17.16 -2.57
C PRO A 55 0.75 16.37 -3.89
N PRO A 56 -0.36 15.91 -4.48
CA PRO A 56 -0.32 15.31 -5.82
C PRO A 56 -0.10 16.38 -6.90
N ALA A 57 0.60 16.02 -7.97
CA ALA A 57 0.77 16.92 -9.11
C ALA A 57 -0.52 17.13 -9.92
N ASP A 58 -1.44 16.17 -9.88
CA ASP A 58 -2.74 16.20 -10.56
C ASP A 58 -3.84 15.61 -9.67
N THR A 59 -4.54 16.48 -8.94
CA THR A 59 -5.65 16.10 -8.05
C THR A 59 -6.87 15.57 -8.82
N GLY A 60 -7.10 16.06 -10.03
CA GLY A 60 -8.24 15.66 -10.86
C GLY A 60 -8.11 14.23 -11.35
N ARG A 61 -6.90 13.85 -11.75
CA ARG A 61 -6.59 12.47 -12.13
C ARG A 61 -6.65 11.51 -10.94
N LEU A 62 -6.20 11.92 -9.77
CA LEU A 62 -6.26 11.10 -8.56
C LEU A 62 -7.72 10.87 -8.13
N ALA A 63 -8.55 11.92 -8.15
CA ALA A 63 -9.99 11.81 -7.92
C ALA A 63 -10.68 10.90 -8.96
N ALA A 64 -10.35 11.04 -10.25
CA ALA A 64 -10.90 10.20 -11.32
C ALA A 64 -10.53 8.71 -11.17
N ALA A 65 -9.39 8.41 -10.54
CA ALA A 65 -8.98 7.06 -10.19
C ALA A 65 -9.70 6.51 -8.94
N GLY A 66 -10.55 7.30 -8.27
CA GLY A 66 -11.35 6.86 -7.12
C GLY A 66 -10.68 7.09 -5.77
N TRP A 67 -9.67 7.97 -5.71
CA TRP A 67 -9.14 8.46 -4.44
C TRP A 67 -9.99 9.61 -3.90
N THR A 68 -10.12 9.68 -2.58
CA THR A 68 -10.82 10.73 -1.86
C THR A 68 -9.80 11.76 -1.34
N PRO A 69 -10.04 13.08 -1.52
CA PRO A 69 -9.13 14.10 -1.03
C PRO A 69 -9.06 14.11 0.51
N PRO A 70 -7.96 14.60 1.09
CA PRO A 70 -7.88 14.83 2.53
C PRO A 70 -9.01 15.75 3.00
N ILE A 71 -9.55 15.46 4.19
CA ILE A 71 -10.46 16.35 4.92
C ILE A 71 -9.60 17.13 5.92
N ASP A 72 -9.84 18.44 6.07
CA ASP A 72 -9.01 19.34 6.89
C ASP A 72 -8.66 18.77 8.30
N ASN A 73 -7.40 18.98 8.73
CA ASN A 73 -6.78 18.64 10.03
C ASN A 73 -6.20 17.22 10.29
N ALA A 74 -5.98 16.38 9.26
CA ALA A 74 -5.16 15.16 9.38
C ALA A 74 -4.24 15.05 8.15
N PRO A 75 -3.20 14.18 8.11
CA PRO A 75 -2.11 14.32 7.12
C PRO A 75 -2.68 14.44 5.71
N PRO A 76 -2.07 15.27 4.83
CA PRO A 76 -2.70 15.76 3.60
C PRO A 76 -2.90 14.69 2.51
N ASN A 77 -2.84 13.41 2.88
CA ASN A 77 -2.87 12.27 1.98
C ASN A 77 -4.27 12.04 1.41
N TRP A 78 -4.28 11.53 0.18
CA TRP A 78 -5.49 11.05 -0.44
C TRP A 78 -5.75 9.62 0.01
N ALA A 79 -7.00 9.25 0.19
CA ALA A 79 -7.35 7.96 0.76
C ALA A 79 -8.35 7.17 -0.10
N CYS A 80 -8.28 5.85 -0.03
CA CYS A 80 -9.36 4.96 -0.42
C CYS A 80 -9.30 3.69 0.43
N SER A 81 -10.40 2.94 0.44
CA SER A 81 -10.49 1.72 1.24
C SER A 81 -11.22 0.61 0.50
N SER A 82 -10.97 -0.63 0.93
CA SER A 82 -11.75 -1.81 0.55
C SER A 82 -12.19 -2.58 1.80
N PRO A 83 -13.47 -2.98 1.91
CA PRO A 83 -13.90 -3.93 2.94
C PRO A 83 -13.16 -5.27 2.82
N LEU A 84 -12.96 -5.94 3.95
CA LEU A 84 -12.41 -7.29 4.04
C LEU A 84 -13.47 -8.28 4.59
N PRO A 85 -13.50 -9.53 4.10
CA PRO A 85 -12.63 -10.08 3.06
C PRO A 85 -12.98 -9.53 1.67
N ALA A 86 -11.94 -9.19 0.89
CA ALA A 86 -12.07 -8.69 -0.47
C ALA A 86 -11.90 -9.79 -1.53
N LEU A 87 -12.59 -9.65 -2.65
CA LEU A 87 -12.41 -10.46 -3.86
C LEU A 87 -11.13 -10.06 -4.59
N THR A 88 -10.58 -10.98 -5.39
CA THR A 88 -9.43 -10.68 -6.28
C THR A 88 -9.65 -9.44 -7.12
N ALA A 89 -10.86 -9.25 -7.66
CA ALA A 89 -11.19 -8.08 -8.47
C ALA A 89 -11.12 -6.76 -7.69
N GLU A 90 -11.37 -6.77 -6.38
CA GLU A 90 -11.31 -5.58 -5.52
C GLU A 90 -9.85 -5.23 -5.20
N TYR A 91 -8.99 -6.23 -4.94
CA TYR A 91 -7.54 -6.02 -4.85
C TYR A 91 -6.97 -5.48 -6.17
N THR A 92 -7.35 -6.07 -7.31
CA THR A 92 -6.92 -5.57 -8.63
C THR A 92 -7.38 -4.13 -8.87
N ALA A 93 -8.61 -3.80 -8.48
CA ALA A 93 -9.11 -2.43 -8.59
C ALA A 93 -8.29 -1.46 -7.74
N MET A 94 -8.01 -1.79 -6.47
CA MET A 94 -7.17 -0.98 -5.58
C MET A 94 -5.77 -0.79 -6.17
N THR A 95 -5.11 -1.87 -6.59
CA THR A 95 -3.79 -1.81 -7.21
C THR A 95 -3.78 -0.92 -8.47
N THR A 96 -4.83 -0.96 -9.27
CA THR A 96 -4.97 -0.07 -10.44
C THR A 96 -4.96 1.40 -10.03
N ARG A 97 -5.62 1.77 -8.92
CA ARG A 97 -5.60 3.14 -8.38
C ARG A 97 -4.20 3.53 -7.90
N CYS A 98 -3.47 2.61 -7.30
CA CYS A 98 -2.09 2.82 -6.85
C CYS A 98 -1.13 3.05 -8.01
N VAL A 99 -1.27 2.31 -9.11
CA VAL A 99 -0.47 2.54 -10.33
C VAL A 99 -0.74 3.93 -10.90
N VAL A 100 -2.00 4.37 -10.95
CA VAL A 100 -2.32 5.75 -11.39
C VAL A 100 -1.68 6.79 -10.48
N ALA A 101 -1.73 6.60 -9.15
CA ALA A 101 -1.09 7.50 -8.19
C ALA A 101 0.42 7.60 -8.41
N LEU A 102 1.12 6.46 -8.48
CA LEU A 102 2.58 6.41 -8.61
C LEU A 102 3.06 6.85 -10.00
N ARG A 103 2.51 6.27 -11.07
CA ARG A 103 2.96 6.50 -12.45
C ARG A 103 2.45 7.83 -12.99
N ASP A 104 1.13 8.03 -12.92
CA ASP A 104 0.48 9.09 -13.70
C ASP A 104 0.33 10.41 -12.94
N VAL A 105 0.37 10.37 -11.61
CA VAL A 105 0.24 11.56 -10.73
C VAL A 105 1.58 11.94 -10.10
N HIS A 106 2.33 10.99 -9.54
CA HIS A 106 3.66 11.25 -8.98
C HIS A 106 4.79 11.24 -10.04
N GLY A 107 4.47 10.82 -11.27
CA GLY A 107 5.38 10.89 -12.42
C GLY A 107 6.56 9.93 -12.30
N LEU A 108 6.38 8.78 -11.63
CA LEU A 108 7.41 7.75 -11.59
C LEU A 108 7.46 7.03 -12.93
N PRO A 109 8.61 7.01 -13.63
CA PRO A 109 8.69 6.44 -14.97
C PRO A 109 8.64 4.90 -14.94
N ASP A 110 9.26 4.28 -13.92
CA ASP A 110 9.43 2.83 -13.82
C ASP A 110 9.24 2.35 -12.37
N PRO A 111 8.58 1.19 -12.13
CA PRO A 111 8.51 0.59 -10.79
C PRO A 111 9.87 0.21 -10.20
N ASP A 112 10.95 0.08 -10.97
CA ASP A 112 12.31 -0.17 -10.45
C ASP A 112 12.85 0.99 -9.56
N ASP A 113 12.26 2.19 -9.70
CA ASP A 113 12.53 3.34 -8.83
C ASP A 113 11.87 3.20 -7.45
N LEU A 114 11.03 2.19 -7.24
CA LEU A 114 10.32 1.94 -5.99
C LEU A 114 11.14 1.04 -5.05
N VAL A 115 10.89 1.24 -3.77
CA VAL A 115 11.25 0.34 -2.66
C VAL A 115 10.03 0.16 -1.78
N TYR A 116 10.05 -0.85 -0.91
CA TYR A 116 8.99 -1.01 0.09
C TYR A 116 9.52 -1.15 1.52
N LYS A 117 8.71 -0.75 2.48
CA LYS A 117 8.81 -1.16 3.88
C LYS A 117 7.52 -1.85 4.27
N ALA A 118 7.61 -2.97 4.96
CA ALA A 118 6.45 -3.63 5.53
C ALA A 118 6.79 -4.13 6.93
N TRP A 119 5.80 -4.11 7.81
CA TRP A 119 5.91 -4.62 9.17
C TRP A 119 4.53 -5.04 9.65
N ARG A 120 4.52 -5.86 10.69
CA ARG A 120 3.32 -6.22 11.43
C ARG A 120 3.52 -5.78 12.88
N ASP A 121 2.64 -4.90 13.35
CA ASP A 121 2.70 -4.45 14.74
C ASP A 121 2.42 -5.61 15.70
N PRO A 122 2.98 -5.58 16.93
CA PRO A 122 2.64 -6.55 17.96
C PRO A 122 1.15 -6.52 18.29
N GLU A 123 0.66 -7.61 18.89
CA GLU A 123 -0.67 -7.59 19.49
C GLU A 123 -0.72 -6.55 20.61
N TRP A 124 -1.84 -5.82 20.68
CA TRP A 124 -2.05 -4.94 21.81
C TRP A 124 -2.31 -5.77 23.07
N PRO A 125 -1.74 -5.36 24.21
CA PRO A 125 -2.04 -5.98 25.50
C PRO A 125 -3.56 -6.12 25.70
N SER A 126 -4.02 -7.35 25.92
CA SER A 126 -5.39 -7.61 26.37
C SER A 126 -5.34 -8.40 27.68
N ASP A 127 -6.28 -8.12 28.59
CA ASP A 127 -6.41 -8.86 29.85
C ASP A 127 -6.83 -10.33 29.64
N ALA A 128 -7.20 -10.71 28.40
CA ALA A 128 -7.71 -12.02 28.04
C ALA A 128 -6.61 -13.05 27.76
N VAL A 129 -5.39 -12.62 27.43
CA VAL A 129 -4.28 -13.50 27.04
C VAL A 129 -3.03 -13.13 27.83
N PRO A 130 -2.33 -14.08 28.49
CA PRO A 130 -1.11 -13.78 29.20
C PRO A 130 -0.01 -13.29 28.22
N PRO A 131 0.86 -12.33 28.63
CA PRO A 131 1.84 -11.70 27.75
C PRO A 131 2.82 -12.64 27.03
N THR A 132 3.02 -13.85 27.55
CA THR A 132 3.92 -14.86 26.96
C THR A 132 3.37 -15.50 25.69
N GLU A 133 2.10 -15.27 25.38
CA GLU A 133 1.43 -15.82 24.20
C GLU A 133 1.13 -14.76 23.13
N TRP A 134 1.51 -13.50 23.38
CA TRP A 134 1.28 -12.42 22.42
C TRP A 134 2.20 -12.54 21.23
N ASP A 135 1.63 -12.29 20.07
CA ASP A 135 2.40 -12.13 18.86
C ASP A 135 3.15 -10.79 18.89
N LEU A 136 4.49 -10.86 18.93
CA LEU A 136 5.38 -9.71 19.05
C LEU A 136 5.50 -8.87 17.76
N GLY A 137 4.82 -9.28 16.69
CA GLY A 137 4.93 -8.63 15.40
C GLY A 137 6.18 -9.05 14.64
N GLU A 138 6.37 -8.46 13.47
CA GLU A 138 7.50 -8.74 12.58
C GLU A 138 7.92 -7.46 11.87
N ASN A 139 9.20 -7.09 11.98
CA ASN A 139 9.77 -5.95 11.29
C ASN A 139 11.26 -6.23 10.96
N PRO A 140 11.65 -6.30 9.68
CA PRO A 140 10.81 -6.13 8.49
C PRO A 140 9.97 -7.38 8.17
N LEU A 141 8.75 -7.18 7.66
CA LEU A 141 7.94 -8.22 7.06
C LEU A 141 8.33 -8.37 5.57
N VAL A 142 8.60 -9.60 5.14
CA VAL A 142 9.01 -9.88 3.75
C VAL A 142 7.79 -10.17 2.88
N LEU A 143 7.57 -9.36 1.85
CA LEU A 143 6.49 -9.53 0.86
C LEU A 143 7.08 -9.91 -0.50
N SER A 144 7.35 -11.19 -0.72
CA SER A 144 8.08 -11.67 -1.91
C SER A 144 7.35 -11.44 -3.23
N TRP A 145 6.02 -11.28 -3.21
CA TRP A 145 5.23 -11.07 -4.42
C TRP A 145 5.39 -9.68 -5.04
N LEU A 146 5.80 -8.67 -4.26
CA LEU A 146 5.90 -7.28 -4.73
C LEU A 146 6.85 -7.10 -5.92
N GLY A 147 7.89 -7.92 -6.02
CA GLY A 147 8.88 -7.84 -7.10
C GLY A 147 9.77 -6.59 -7.07
N ILE A 148 9.67 -5.76 -6.03
CA ILE A 148 10.54 -4.60 -5.77
C ILE A 148 11.34 -4.82 -4.48
N PRO A 149 12.53 -4.21 -4.32
CA PRO A 149 13.38 -4.45 -3.16
C PRO A 149 12.82 -3.80 -1.88
N SER A 150 13.06 -4.45 -0.73
CA SER A 150 12.83 -3.81 0.56
C SER A 150 13.82 -2.66 0.77
N ALA A 151 13.37 -1.57 1.37
CA ALA A 151 14.24 -0.50 1.79
C ALA A 151 15.08 -0.99 2.98
N SER A 152 16.40 -0.86 2.89
CA SER A 152 17.28 -1.06 4.03
C SER A 152 16.95 -0.04 5.13
N GLU A 153 17.09 -0.46 6.39
CA GLU A 153 16.97 0.45 7.55
C GLU A 153 18.00 1.59 7.52
#